data_AF-A0A1A1Z2B9-F1
#
_entry.id   AF-A0A1A1Z2B9-F1
#
_cell.length_a   1.000
_cell.length_b   1.000
_cell.length_c   1.000
_cell.angle_alpha   90.00
_cell.angle_beta   90.00
_cell.angle_gamma   90.00
#
_symmetry.space_group_name_H-M   'P 1'
#
loop_
_entity.id
_entity.type
_entity.pdbx_description
1 polymer ?
#
loop_
_entity_poly.entity_id
_entity_poly.type
_entity_poly.pdbx_seq_one_letter_code
_entity_poly.pdbx_strand_id
1 'polypeptide(L)'
;MTATEPAADPSTNGGGTQRRGFGIDVGGSGVKGGIVDLDTGKLIGDRFKLETPQPATPDSVAKTVAAVVKEFGWTERLGVTYPGVITDGIVRTAANVDKRWLGVNVREAFASALDGQQVTVLNDADAAGLAEEKFGAGRDNSGVIVLLTFGTGIGSAVIHNGVLLPNTEFGHIEVGGKEAEHRAASSIKEKKGWSYERWTKEVTSVLIAIENAIWPDLFIAGGGISRKADKWIPLLKNRTPVVAAALQNTAGIVGAAMAADVDVTSTAK
;
A
#
# COMPACT_ATOMS: atom_id res chain seq x y z
N MET A 1 43.50 47.59 -24.76
CA MET A 1 42.29 46.94 -25.30
C MET A 1 42.49 45.45 -25.20
N THR A 2 41.96 44.83 -24.15
CA THR A 2 41.97 43.38 -23.96
C THR A 2 40.61 43.05 -23.35
N ALA A 3 39.74 42.54 -24.21
CA ALA A 3 38.40 42.12 -23.84
C ALA A 3 38.49 40.86 -22.95
N THR A 4 37.87 40.93 -21.78
CA THR A 4 37.56 39.80 -20.92
C THR A 4 36.47 38.95 -21.55
N GLU A 5 36.75 37.66 -21.75
CA GLU A 5 35.74 36.64 -22.08
C GLU A 5 34.71 36.51 -20.95
N PRO A 6 33.42 36.30 -21.25
CA PRO A 6 32.45 35.99 -20.21
C PRO A 6 32.56 34.52 -19.80
N ALA A 7 32.47 34.29 -18.48
CA ALA A 7 32.46 32.99 -17.85
C ALA A 7 31.34 32.08 -18.39
N ALA A 8 31.68 30.82 -18.64
CA ALA A 8 30.75 29.79 -19.03
C ALA A 8 29.74 29.50 -17.90
N ASP A 9 28.46 29.51 -18.28
CA ASP A 9 27.31 29.11 -17.47
C ASP A 9 27.36 27.59 -17.16
N PRO A 10 27.28 27.15 -15.89
CA PRO A 10 27.24 25.73 -15.57
C PRO A 10 25.80 25.20 -15.72
N SER A 11 25.26 25.25 -16.94
CA SER A 11 24.06 24.50 -17.30
C SER A 11 24.47 23.14 -17.90
N THR A 12 25.12 22.31 -17.09
CA THR A 12 25.42 20.91 -17.46
C THR A 12 24.25 20.00 -17.09
N ASN A 13 23.42 19.71 -18.11
CA ASN A 13 22.83 18.41 -18.42
C ASN A 13 22.62 17.41 -17.26
N GLY A 14 21.43 17.42 -16.67
CA GLY A 14 20.87 16.31 -15.89
C GLY A 14 19.91 15.46 -16.74
N GLY A 15 20.36 14.98 -17.91
CA GLY A 15 19.56 14.18 -18.83
C GLY A 15 19.43 12.71 -18.44
N GLY A 16 19.16 12.42 -17.16
CA GLY A 16 18.72 11.09 -16.76
C GLY A 16 17.26 10.92 -17.13
N THR A 17 16.90 9.90 -17.91
CA THR A 17 15.50 9.52 -18.08
C THR A 17 14.93 9.17 -16.70
N GLN A 18 14.03 10.02 -16.21
CA GLN A 18 13.28 9.80 -14.96
C GLN A 18 12.75 8.36 -14.94
N ARG A 19 13.08 7.59 -13.89
CA ARG A 19 12.60 6.20 -13.77
C ARG A 19 11.11 6.22 -13.49
N ARG A 20 10.33 5.59 -14.36
CA ARG A 20 8.86 5.56 -14.28
C ARG A 20 8.37 4.16 -14.01
N GLY A 21 7.36 4.05 -13.17
CA GLY A 21 6.60 2.82 -12.97
C GLY A 21 5.10 3.11 -13.03
N PHE A 22 4.31 2.07 -13.20
CA PHE A 22 2.85 2.19 -13.15
C PHE A 22 2.30 1.30 -12.06
N GLY A 23 1.46 1.89 -11.22
CA GLY A 23 0.84 1.21 -10.10
C GLY A 23 -0.67 1.31 -10.16
N ILE A 24 -1.33 0.24 -9.75
CA ILE A 24 -2.78 0.20 -9.56
C ILE A 24 -3.09 -0.19 -8.13
N ASP A 25 -3.96 0.59 -7.50
CA ASP A 25 -4.55 0.32 -6.19
C ASP A 25 -6.00 -0.18 -6.36
N VAL A 26 -6.24 -1.47 -6.12
CA VAL A 26 -7.58 -2.08 -6.16
C VAL A 26 -8.21 -2.00 -4.77
N GLY A 27 -9.02 -0.97 -4.55
CA GLY A 27 -9.81 -0.80 -3.32
C GLY A 27 -11.25 -1.30 -3.45
N GLY A 28 -11.97 -1.36 -2.33
CA GLY A 28 -13.39 -1.75 -2.32
C GLY A 28 -14.35 -0.78 -3.01
N SER A 29 -13.98 0.49 -3.14
CA SER A 29 -14.81 1.57 -3.74
C SER A 29 -14.14 2.25 -4.95
N GLY A 30 -13.03 1.71 -5.43
CA GLY A 30 -12.43 2.16 -6.66
C GLY A 30 -11.13 1.47 -7.00
N VAL A 31 -10.90 1.32 -8.29
CA VAL A 31 -9.62 0.92 -8.88
C VAL A 31 -8.93 2.21 -9.35
N LYS A 32 -7.76 2.50 -8.78
CA LYS A 32 -7.02 3.74 -9.06
C LYS A 32 -5.69 3.40 -9.71
N GLY A 33 -5.29 4.14 -10.73
CA GLY A 33 -3.98 3.97 -11.38
C GLY A 33 -3.24 5.28 -11.53
N GLY A 34 -1.92 5.21 -11.67
CA GLY A 34 -1.09 6.37 -11.95
C GLY A 34 0.34 6.01 -12.29
N ILE A 35 0.98 6.90 -13.04
CA ILE A 35 2.41 6.84 -13.32
C ILE A 35 3.15 7.40 -12.09
N VAL A 36 4.19 6.70 -11.66
CA VAL A 36 4.99 7.02 -10.48
C VAL A 36 6.42 7.29 -10.91
N ASP A 37 7.00 8.37 -10.40
CA ASP A 37 8.44 8.60 -10.40
C ASP A 37 9.08 7.69 -9.33
N LEU A 38 9.82 6.67 -9.77
CA LEU A 38 10.42 5.67 -8.90
C LEU A 38 11.62 6.18 -8.10
N ASP A 39 12.13 7.38 -8.40
CA ASP A 39 13.20 8.02 -7.64
C ASP A 39 12.65 8.88 -6.49
N THR A 40 11.42 9.40 -6.64
CA THR A 40 10.82 10.32 -5.66
C THR A 40 9.56 9.80 -4.96
N GLY A 41 8.95 8.73 -5.47
CA GLY A 41 7.66 8.20 -5.00
C GLY A 41 6.46 9.10 -5.32
N LYS A 42 6.63 10.11 -6.18
CA LYS A 42 5.57 11.05 -6.55
C LYS A 42 4.83 10.58 -7.79
N LEU A 43 3.55 10.94 -7.88
CA LEU A 43 2.79 10.74 -9.11
C LEU A 43 3.29 11.71 -10.20
N ILE A 44 3.41 11.19 -11.42
CA ILE A 44 3.62 11.98 -12.63
C ILE A 44 2.24 12.24 -13.23
N GLY A 45 1.73 13.46 -13.03
CA GLY A 45 0.36 13.83 -13.39
C GLY A 45 -0.67 13.36 -12.36
N ASP A 46 -1.95 13.38 -12.76
CA ASP A 46 -3.06 12.96 -11.92
C ASP A 46 -3.26 11.44 -11.95
N ARG A 47 -3.76 10.89 -10.83
CA ARG A 47 -4.27 9.52 -10.83
C ARG A 47 -5.61 9.46 -11.57
N PHE A 48 -5.89 8.32 -12.18
CA PHE A 48 -7.20 7.99 -12.72
C PHE A 48 -7.93 7.02 -11.80
N LYS A 49 -9.26 7.10 -11.72
CA LYS A 49 -10.09 6.22 -10.88
C LYS A 49 -11.30 5.76 -11.67
N LEU A 50 -11.56 4.46 -11.64
CA LEU A 50 -12.86 3.86 -11.94
C LEU A 50 -13.49 3.31 -10.66
N GLU A 51 -14.82 3.26 -10.62
CA GLU A 51 -15.53 2.59 -9.53
C GLU A 51 -15.25 1.08 -9.55
N THR A 52 -15.12 0.47 -8.38
CA THR A 52 -14.97 -0.99 -8.30
C THR A 52 -16.28 -1.64 -8.75
N PRO A 53 -16.24 -2.57 -9.71
CA PRO A 53 -17.45 -3.18 -10.24
C PRO A 53 -18.21 -3.96 -9.16
N GLN A 54 -19.53 -4.04 -9.31
CA GLN A 54 -20.39 -4.81 -8.41
C GLN A 54 -21.21 -5.82 -9.24
N PRO A 55 -21.02 -7.13 -9.06
CA PRO A 55 -20.06 -7.76 -8.14
C PRO A 55 -18.59 -7.59 -8.57
N ALA A 56 -17.68 -7.52 -7.58
CA ALA A 56 -16.24 -7.38 -7.76
C ALA A 56 -15.55 -8.74 -8.01
N THR A 57 -15.90 -9.39 -9.12
CA THR A 57 -15.37 -10.70 -9.54
C THR A 57 -13.97 -10.57 -10.14
N PRO A 58 -13.20 -11.66 -10.23
CA PRO A 58 -11.92 -11.66 -10.94
C PRO A 58 -12.00 -11.01 -12.33
N ASP A 59 -12.93 -11.47 -13.17
CA ASP A 59 -13.09 -10.95 -14.54
C ASP A 59 -13.53 -9.49 -14.59
N SER A 60 -14.45 -9.06 -13.71
CA SER A 60 -14.96 -7.69 -13.75
C SER A 60 -13.90 -6.70 -13.28
N VAL A 61 -13.15 -7.06 -12.24
CA VAL A 61 -12.02 -6.26 -11.74
C VAL A 61 -10.88 -6.25 -12.74
N ALA A 62 -10.52 -7.38 -13.36
CA ALA A 62 -9.48 -7.43 -14.38
C ALA A 62 -9.78 -6.52 -15.58
N LYS A 63 -11.05 -6.48 -16.04
CA LYS A 63 -11.49 -5.53 -17.07
C LYS A 63 -11.38 -4.06 -16.62
N THR A 64 -11.68 -3.80 -15.34
CA THR A 64 -11.57 -2.44 -14.77
C THR A 64 -10.11 -2.00 -14.67
N VAL A 65 -9.23 -2.90 -14.23
CA VAL A 65 -7.77 -2.72 -14.23
C VAL A 65 -7.28 -2.40 -15.65
N ALA A 66 -7.68 -3.20 -16.66
CA ALA A 66 -7.32 -2.95 -18.05
C ALA A 66 -7.79 -1.60 -18.58
N ALA A 67 -9.02 -1.19 -18.24
CA ALA A 67 -9.54 0.13 -18.60
C ALA A 67 -8.73 1.27 -17.97
N VAL A 68 -8.29 1.13 -16.71
CA VAL A 68 -7.42 2.10 -16.05
C VAL A 68 -6.05 2.17 -16.72
N VAL A 69 -5.41 1.04 -17.04
CA VAL A 69 -4.11 1.02 -17.75
C VAL A 69 -4.23 1.70 -19.12
N LYS A 70 -5.30 1.39 -19.85
CA LYS A 70 -5.56 1.92 -21.19
C LYS A 70 -5.71 3.44 -21.19
N GLU A 71 -6.29 4.04 -20.16
CA GLU A 71 -6.43 5.50 -20.04
C GLU A 71 -5.06 6.21 -20.10
N PHE A 72 -4.02 5.59 -19.55
CA PHE A 72 -2.66 6.14 -19.58
C PHE A 72 -1.85 5.72 -20.81
N GLY A 73 -2.39 4.81 -21.64
CA GLY A 73 -1.63 4.20 -22.74
C GLY A 73 -0.37 3.46 -22.28
N TRP A 74 -0.36 2.97 -21.03
CA TRP A 74 0.82 2.34 -20.44
C TRP A 74 1.03 0.93 -21.02
N THR A 75 2.20 0.68 -21.59
CA THR A 75 2.51 -0.58 -22.29
C THR A 75 3.57 -1.45 -21.59
N GLU A 76 4.26 -0.90 -20.59
CA GLU A 76 5.35 -1.57 -19.87
C GLU A 76 4.84 -2.42 -18.69
N ARG A 77 5.76 -3.03 -17.94
CA ARG A 77 5.43 -3.75 -16.70
C ARG A 77 4.71 -2.84 -15.70
N LEU A 78 3.86 -3.41 -14.86
CA LEU A 78 3.09 -2.67 -13.86
C LEU A 78 2.85 -3.50 -12.60
N GLY A 79 2.58 -2.79 -11.51
CA GLY A 79 2.14 -3.40 -10.25
C GLY A 79 0.66 -3.19 -10.01
N VAL A 80 0.02 -4.17 -9.39
CA VAL A 80 -1.39 -4.11 -9.00
C VAL A 80 -1.54 -4.59 -7.55
N THR A 81 -2.19 -3.81 -6.70
CA THR A 81 -2.55 -4.27 -5.34
C THR A 81 -3.79 -5.15 -5.38
N TYR A 82 -3.91 -6.02 -4.39
CA TYR A 82 -5.12 -6.80 -4.11
C TYR A 82 -5.38 -6.82 -2.60
N PRO A 83 -6.64 -6.63 -2.16
CA PRO A 83 -6.99 -6.59 -0.73
C PRO A 83 -7.14 -8.00 -0.14
N GLY A 84 -6.00 -8.69 -0.02
CA GLY A 84 -5.89 -10.01 0.60
C GLY A 84 -4.52 -10.66 0.35
N VAL A 85 -4.38 -11.92 0.78
CA VAL A 85 -3.15 -12.68 0.69
C VAL A 85 -2.98 -13.24 -0.71
N ILE A 86 -1.79 -13.06 -1.28
CA ILE A 86 -1.36 -13.66 -2.54
C ILE A 86 -0.07 -14.43 -2.29
N THR A 87 -0.02 -15.70 -2.66
CA THR A 87 1.22 -16.47 -2.69
C THR A 87 1.38 -17.12 -4.06
N ASP A 88 2.56 -16.96 -4.66
CA ASP A 88 2.88 -17.43 -6.01
C ASP A 88 1.86 -16.99 -7.07
N GLY A 89 1.37 -15.75 -6.96
CA GLY A 89 0.34 -15.19 -7.84
C GLY A 89 -1.08 -15.72 -7.59
N ILE A 90 -1.28 -16.63 -6.63
CA ILE A 90 -2.57 -17.24 -6.29
C ILE A 90 -3.17 -16.56 -5.07
N VAL A 91 -4.43 -16.15 -5.18
CA VAL A 91 -5.19 -15.59 -4.04
C VAL A 91 -5.49 -16.67 -3.02
N ARG A 92 -5.15 -16.39 -1.76
CA ARG A 92 -5.41 -17.27 -0.60
C ARG A 92 -6.54 -16.78 0.30
N THR A 93 -6.76 -15.47 0.35
CA THR A 93 -7.84 -14.89 1.17
C THR A 93 -8.72 -13.94 0.36
N ALA A 94 -10.00 -13.90 0.75
CA ALA A 94 -11.03 -13.05 0.17
C ALA A 94 -11.98 -12.59 1.28
N ALA A 95 -11.45 -11.95 2.31
CA ALA A 95 -12.21 -11.55 3.50
C ALA A 95 -13.27 -10.49 3.16
N ASN A 96 -12.82 -9.43 2.46
CA ASN A 96 -13.63 -8.26 2.13
C ASN A 96 -13.90 -8.11 0.61
N VAL A 97 -13.71 -9.18 -0.16
CA VAL A 97 -13.96 -9.24 -1.62
C VAL A 97 -14.74 -10.50 -1.99
N ASP A 98 -15.14 -10.61 -3.25
CA ASP A 98 -15.93 -11.74 -3.75
C ASP A 98 -15.21 -13.09 -3.55
N LYS A 99 -15.92 -14.12 -3.08
CA LYS A 99 -15.31 -15.43 -2.78
C LYS A 99 -14.77 -16.14 -4.01
N ARG A 100 -15.20 -15.77 -5.23
CA ARG A 100 -14.68 -16.30 -6.50
C ARG A 100 -13.21 -15.98 -6.73
N TRP A 101 -12.61 -15.09 -5.94
CA TRP A 101 -11.17 -14.85 -5.97
C TRP A 101 -10.35 -16.01 -5.41
N LEU A 102 -10.90 -16.82 -4.50
CA LEU A 102 -10.12 -17.89 -3.84
C LEU A 102 -9.58 -18.91 -4.84
N GLY A 103 -8.27 -19.11 -4.84
CA GLY A 103 -7.59 -20.04 -5.74
C GLY A 103 -7.35 -19.51 -7.16
N VAL A 104 -7.77 -18.29 -7.48
CA VAL A 104 -7.49 -17.66 -8.78
C VAL A 104 -6.02 -17.24 -8.82
N ASN A 105 -5.35 -17.56 -9.94
CA ASN A 105 -4.08 -16.93 -10.29
C ASN A 105 -4.36 -15.50 -10.77
N VAL A 106 -4.33 -14.55 -9.83
CA VAL A 106 -4.67 -13.14 -10.09
C VAL A 106 -3.66 -12.48 -11.02
N ARG A 107 -2.40 -12.91 -10.95
CA ARG A 107 -1.34 -12.43 -11.86
C ARG A 107 -1.70 -12.76 -13.31
N GLU A 108 -2.04 -14.01 -13.58
CA GLU A 108 -2.45 -14.45 -14.92
C GLU A 108 -3.76 -13.81 -15.38
N ALA A 109 -4.74 -13.65 -14.48
CA ALA A 109 -6.00 -12.99 -14.79
C ALA A 109 -5.80 -11.55 -15.26
N PHE A 110 -4.96 -10.77 -14.55
CA PHE A 110 -4.63 -9.40 -14.93
C PHE A 110 -3.77 -9.34 -16.19
N ALA A 111 -2.74 -10.18 -16.29
CA ALA A 111 -1.91 -10.25 -17.49
C ALA A 111 -2.74 -10.57 -18.75
N SER A 112 -3.68 -11.51 -18.64
CA SER A 112 -4.58 -11.89 -19.76
C SER A 112 -5.50 -10.74 -20.17
N ALA A 113 -5.99 -9.94 -19.22
CA ALA A 113 -6.81 -8.76 -19.51
C ALA A 113 -6.00 -7.59 -20.08
N LEU A 114 -4.66 -7.66 -20.00
CA LEU A 114 -3.69 -6.65 -20.40
C LEU A 114 -2.81 -7.14 -21.57
N ASP A 115 -3.35 -8.00 -22.44
CA ASP A 115 -2.67 -8.50 -23.64
C ASP A 115 -1.28 -9.13 -23.37
N GLY A 116 -1.12 -9.77 -22.21
CA GLY A 116 0.11 -10.46 -21.80
C GLY A 116 1.18 -9.57 -21.14
N GLN A 117 0.84 -8.34 -20.73
CA GLN A 117 1.76 -7.49 -19.96
C GLN A 117 2.28 -8.17 -18.69
N GLN A 118 3.51 -7.83 -18.31
CA GLN A 118 4.10 -8.28 -17.06
C GLN A 118 3.45 -7.57 -15.88
N VAL A 119 2.75 -8.33 -15.04
CA VAL A 119 2.05 -7.82 -13.86
C VAL A 119 2.68 -8.39 -12.60
N THR A 120 3.09 -7.52 -11.68
CA THR A 120 3.38 -7.90 -10.30
C THR A 120 2.15 -7.64 -9.46
N VAL A 121 1.69 -8.63 -8.70
CA VAL A 121 0.53 -8.48 -7.80
C VAL A 121 0.95 -8.73 -6.38
N LEU A 122 0.57 -7.82 -5.48
CA LEU A 122 0.88 -7.89 -4.05
C LEU A 122 -0.30 -7.41 -3.21
N ASN A 123 -0.23 -7.68 -1.91
CA ASN A 123 -1.22 -7.17 -0.96
C ASN A 123 -1.19 -5.62 -0.89
N ASP A 124 -2.35 -5.01 -0.66
CA ASP A 124 -2.50 -3.55 -0.60
C ASP A 124 -1.77 -2.90 0.58
N ALA A 125 -1.80 -3.52 1.76
CA ALA A 125 -1.03 -3.07 2.91
C ALA A 125 0.48 -3.28 2.69
N ASP A 126 0.90 -4.40 2.10
CA ASP A 126 2.31 -4.63 1.71
C ASP A 126 2.82 -3.53 0.77
N ALA A 127 2.05 -3.18 -0.26
CA ALA A 127 2.37 -2.08 -1.16
C ALA A 127 2.49 -0.75 -0.40
N ALA A 128 1.50 -0.42 0.44
CA ALA A 128 1.55 0.79 1.25
C ALA A 128 2.79 0.81 2.18
N GLY A 129 3.15 -0.34 2.75
CA GLY A 129 4.32 -0.55 3.60
C GLY A 129 5.62 -0.24 2.88
N LEU A 130 5.81 -0.81 1.67
CA LEU A 130 6.98 -0.53 0.83
C LEU A 130 7.09 0.96 0.49
N ALA A 131 5.97 1.60 0.16
CA ALA A 131 5.97 3.01 -0.20
C ALA A 131 6.30 3.93 0.98
N GLU A 132 5.72 3.64 2.16
CA GLU A 132 5.97 4.41 3.39
C GLU A 132 7.37 4.19 3.94
N GLU A 133 7.91 2.96 3.84
CA GLU A 133 9.30 2.70 4.19
C GLU A 133 10.23 3.49 3.28
N LYS A 134 10.02 3.49 1.96
CA LYS A 134 11.01 4.10 1.06
C LYS A 134 10.93 5.63 1.00
N PHE A 135 9.71 6.16 0.94
CA PHE A 135 9.47 7.58 0.62
C PHE A 135 8.69 8.33 1.71
N GLY A 136 8.12 7.62 2.67
CA GLY A 136 7.18 8.16 3.64
C GLY A 136 7.74 8.21 5.05
N ALA A 137 6.86 7.88 6.01
CA ALA A 137 7.14 8.01 7.43
C ALA A 137 8.18 7.01 7.96
N GLY A 138 8.55 5.99 7.18
CA GLY A 138 9.53 4.96 7.54
C GLY A 138 10.96 5.20 7.03
N ARG A 139 11.19 6.15 6.12
CA ARG A 139 12.45 6.32 5.36
C ARG A 139 13.74 6.49 6.18
N ASP A 140 13.60 6.97 7.40
CA ASP A 140 14.71 7.26 8.31
C ASP A 140 14.83 6.18 9.41
N ASN A 141 14.17 5.02 9.24
CA ASN A 141 14.15 3.92 10.19
C ASN A 141 14.59 2.62 9.51
N SER A 142 15.60 1.94 10.07
CA SER A 142 16.12 0.66 9.57
C SER A 142 15.63 -0.55 10.39
N GLY A 143 14.93 -0.31 11.50
CA GLY A 143 14.43 -1.35 12.40
C GLY A 143 13.22 -2.10 11.85
N VAL A 144 12.46 -2.72 12.76
CA VAL A 144 11.19 -3.37 12.44
C VAL A 144 10.09 -2.32 12.37
N ILE A 145 9.66 -1.99 11.16
CA ILE A 145 8.54 -1.09 10.87
C ILE A 145 7.29 -1.92 10.67
N VAL A 146 6.20 -1.54 11.33
CA VAL A 146 4.88 -2.13 11.12
C VAL A 146 3.93 -1.06 10.60
N LEU A 147 3.50 -1.19 9.35
CA LEU A 147 2.41 -0.40 8.83
C LEU A 147 1.08 -1.09 9.14
N LEU A 148 0.12 -0.35 9.69
CA LEU A 148 -1.25 -0.80 9.90
C LEU A 148 -2.22 0.13 9.21
N THR A 149 -3.05 -0.39 8.31
CA THR A 149 -4.15 0.40 7.73
C THR A 149 -5.43 0.18 8.54
N PHE A 150 -6.12 1.27 8.91
CA PHE A 150 -7.40 1.20 9.61
C PHE A 150 -8.51 1.68 8.68
N GLY A 151 -9.36 0.74 8.24
CA GLY A 151 -10.43 0.98 7.27
C GLY A 151 -11.65 0.10 7.52
N THR A 152 -12.16 -0.55 6.47
CA THR A 152 -13.19 -1.59 6.59
C THR A 152 -12.72 -2.72 7.50
N GLY A 153 -11.48 -3.18 7.32
CA GLY A 153 -10.75 -4.08 8.22
C GLY A 153 -9.44 -3.44 8.71
N ILE A 154 -8.48 -4.29 9.09
CA ILE A 154 -7.10 -3.88 9.39
C ILE A 154 -6.14 -4.61 8.46
N GLY A 155 -5.43 -3.88 7.60
CA GLY A 155 -4.32 -4.42 6.83
C GLY A 155 -2.99 -4.20 7.55
N SER A 156 -2.00 -5.04 7.26
CA SER A 156 -0.66 -4.90 7.86
C SER A 156 0.46 -5.19 6.88
N ALA A 157 1.58 -4.51 7.08
CA ALA A 157 2.86 -4.84 6.46
C ALA A 157 3.96 -4.75 7.51
N VAL A 158 4.89 -5.70 7.49
CA VAL A 158 6.09 -5.69 8.34
C VAL A 158 7.30 -5.56 7.45
N ILE A 159 8.14 -4.56 7.73
CA ILE A 159 9.35 -4.28 6.97
C ILE A 159 10.52 -4.24 7.95
N HIS A 160 11.62 -4.89 7.61
CA HIS A 160 12.84 -4.89 8.41
C HIS A 160 14.05 -4.68 7.51
N ASN A 161 14.84 -3.63 7.77
CA ASN A 161 15.95 -3.20 6.91
C ASN A 161 15.55 -3.04 5.43
N GLY A 162 14.39 -2.42 5.18
CA GLY A 162 13.83 -2.23 3.83
C GLY A 162 13.36 -3.51 3.14
N VAL A 163 13.39 -4.66 3.82
CA VAL A 163 12.89 -5.93 3.29
C VAL A 163 11.50 -6.20 3.86
N LEU A 164 10.52 -6.33 2.98
CA LEU A 164 9.16 -6.71 3.31
C LEU A 164 9.10 -8.18 3.77
N LEU A 165 8.45 -8.43 4.90
CA LEU A 165 7.88 -9.73 5.24
C LEU A 165 6.46 -9.77 4.62
N PRO A 166 6.26 -10.49 3.51
CA PRO A 166 5.02 -10.40 2.75
C PRO A 166 3.84 -11.03 3.49
N ASN A 167 2.64 -10.53 3.19
CA ASN A 167 1.36 -11.11 3.59
C ASN A 167 1.14 -11.23 5.10
N THR A 168 1.61 -10.24 5.88
CA THR A 168 1.24 -10.19 7.30
C THR A 168 -0.23 -9.83 7.45
N GLU A 169 -0.95 -10.56 8.31
CA GLU A 169 -2.40 -10.43 8.52
C GLU A 169 -2.74 -10.13 9.99
N PHE A 170 -2.15 -9.06 10.54
CA PHE A 170 -2.40 -8.62 11.93
C PHE A 170 -3.84 -8.15 12.18
N GLY A 171 -4.65 -7.94 11.13
CA GLY A 171 -6.09 -7.75 11.29
C GLY A 171 -6.82 -8.98 11.82
N HIS A 172 -6.29 -10.18 11.55
CA HIS A 172 -6.94 -11.45 11.87
C HIS A 172 -6.37 -12.14 13.12
N ILE A 173 -5.39 -11.55 13.81
CA ILE A 173 -4.91 -12.10 15.09
C ILE A 173 -5.99 -11.93 16.17
N GLU A 174 -6.05 -12.88 17.09
CA GLU A 174 -6.94 -12.79 18.24
C GLU A 174 -6.35 -11.90 19.33
N VAL A 175 -7.08 -10.85 19.72
CA VAL A 175 -6.72 -9.93 20.81
C VAL A 175 -7.85 -9.91 21.84
N GLY A 176 -7.61 -10.60 22.96
CA GLY A 176 -8.57 -10.70 24.06
C GLY A 176 -9.90 -11.32 23.61
N GLY A 177 -9.86 -12.50 22.99
CA GLY A 177 -11.03 -13.27 22.58
C GLY A 177 -11.76 -12.74 21.34
N LYS A 178 -11.12 -11.86 20.56
CA LYS A 178 -11.72 -11.25 19.36
C LYS A 178 -10.65 -10.91 18.32
N GLU A 179 -10.91 -11.17 17.05
CA GLU A 179 -10.04 -10.70 15.97
C GLU A 179 -9.82 -9.18 16.03
N ALA A 180 -8.59 -8.76 15.76
CA ALA A 180 -8.14 -7.38 15.86
C ALA A 180 -8.97 -6.43 14.99
N GLU A 181 -9.34 -6.79 13.77
CA GLU A 181 -10.12 -5.93 12.88
C GLU A 181 -11.54 -5.70 13.41
N HIS A 182 -12.21 -6.74 13.90
CA HIS A 182 -13.54 -6.63 14.48
C HIS A 182 -13.53 -5.83 15.80
N ARG A 183 -12.35 -5.65 16.40
CA ARG A 183 -12.12 -4.84 17.59
C ARG A 183 -11.80 -3.38 17.25
N ALA A 184 -10.83 -3.15 16.37
CA ALA A 184 -10.14 -1.87 16.22
C ALA A 184 -10.19 -1.25 14.82
N ALA A 185 -10.80 -1.88 13.80
CA ALA A 185 -10.97 -1.24 12.50
C ALA A 185 -11.77 0.07 12.62
N SER A 186 -11.53 1.04 11.72
CA SER A 186 -12.23 2.33 11.78
C SER A 186 -13.73 2.19 11.50
N SER A 187 -14.10 1.21 10.67
CA SER A 187 -15.51 0.84 10.42
C SER A 187 -16.25 0.46 11.71
N ILE A 188 -15.57 -0.17 12.67
CA ILE A 188 -16.14 -0.54 13.98
C ILE A 188 -16.41 0.68 14.84
N LYS A 189 -15.48 1.66 14.83
CA LYS A 189 -15.68 2.95 15.50
C LYS A 189 -16.92 3.65 14.97
N GLU A 190 -17.06 3.72 13.65
CA GLU A 190 -18.19 4.36 12.97
C GLU A 190 -19.51 3.64 13.26
N LYS A 191 -19.55 2.32 13.06
CA LYS A 191 -20.73 1.48 13.32
C LYS A 191 -21.24 1.59 14.75
N LYS A 192 -20.35 1.76 15.73
CA LYS A 192 -20.70 1.88 17.15
C LYS A 192 -20.83 3.32 17.65
N GLY A 193 -20.61 4.32 16.79
CA GLY A 193 -20.66 5.73 17.18
C GLY A 193 -19.64 6.12 18.26
N TRP A 194 -18.48 5.46 18.31
CA TRP A 194 -17.48 5.70 19.35
C TRP A 194 -16.69 6.99 19.13
N SER A 195 -16.35 7.66 20.24
CA SER A 195 -15.36 8.74 20.26
C SER A 195 -13.96 8.19 19.97
N TYR A 196 -13.00 9.08 19.67
CA TYR A 196 -11.61 8.67 19.47
C TYR A 196 -11.02 8.09 20.75
N GLU A 197 -11.26 8.71 21.90
CA GLU A 197 -10.77 8.28 23.23
C GLU A 197 -11.26 6.88 23.61
N ARG A 198 -12.49 6.50 23.23
CA ARG A 198 -13.00 5.15 23.47
C ARG A 198 -12.38 4.14 22.52
N TRP A 199 -12.30 4.48 21.23
CA TRP A 199 -11.81 3.58 20.18
C TRP A 199 -10.30 3.33 20.29
N THR A 200 -9.50 4.33 20.65
CA THR A 200 -8.04 4.20 20.79
C THR A 200 -7.64 3.22 21.89
N LYS A 201 -8.51 2.94 22.85
CA LYS A 201 -8.29 1.83 23.82
C LYS A 201 -8.24 0.48 23.10
N GLU A 202 -9.11 0.27 22.12
CA GLU A 202 -9.15 -0.95 21.31
C GLU A 202 -7.93 -1.05 20.39
N VAL A 203 -7.57 0.07 19.74
CA VAL A 203 -6.35 0.16 18.93
C VAL A 203 -5.11 -0.12 19.78
N THR A 204 -5.00 0.49 20.97
CA THR A 204 -3.89 0.27 21.90
C THR A 204 -3.76 -1.20 22.30
N SER A 205 -4.87 -1.91 22.56
CA SER A 205 -4.81 -3.35 22.84
C SER A 205 -4.24 -4.16 21.68
N VAL A 206 -4.59 -3.82 20.44
CA VAL A 206 -4.05 -4.47 19.24
C VAL A 206 -2.55 -4.16 19.08
N LEU A 207 -2.16 -2.88 19.23
CA LEU A 207 -0.75 -2.48 19.16
C LEU A 207 0.09 -3.20 20.21
N ILE A 208 -0.36 -3.28 21.47
CA ILE A 208 0.35 -3.99 22.54
C ILE A 208 0.49 -5.48 22.23
N ALA A 209 -0.52 -6.12 21.63
CA ALA A 209 -0.42 -7.53 21.23
C ALA A 209 0.70 -7.73 20.19
N ILE A 210 0.77 -6.84 19.19
CA ILE A 210 1.84 -6.86 18.17
C ILE A 210 3.21 -6.53 18.80
N GLU A 211 3.27 -5.54 19.69
CA GLU A 211 4.49 -5.16 20.42
C GLU A 211 5.10 -6.29 21.21
N ASN A 212 4.26 -7.10 21.85
CA ASN A 212 4.71 -8.23 22.65
C ASN A 212 5.17 -9.40 21.77
N ALA A 213 4.68 -9.49 20.53
CA ALA A 213 5.06 -10.53 19.60
C ALA A 213 6.37 -10.25 18.88
N ILE A 214 6.58 -9.01 18.39
CA ILE A 214 7.66 -8.72 17.44
C ILE A 214 8.51 -7.48 17.78
N TRP A 215 8.22 -6.76 18.87
CA TRP A 215 9.02 -5.61 19.33
C TRP A 215 9.39 -4.61 18.22
N PRO A 216 8.40 -3.99 17.56
CA PRO A 216 8.68 -3.07 16.47
C PRO A 216 9.34 -1.78 16.96
N ASP A 217 10.09 -1.13 16.07
CA ASP A 217 10.72 0.17 16.29
C ASP A 217 9.78 1.32 15.94
N LEU A 218 8.84 1.09 15.02
CA LEU A 218 7.89 2.10 14.54
C LEU A 218 6.57 1.46 14.10
N PHE A 219 5.46 2.05 14.51
CA PHE A 219 4.17 1.86 13.84
C PHE A 219 3.87 3.03 12.89
N ILE A 220 3.45 2.70 11.67
CA ILE A 220 2.90 3.66 10.71
C ILE A 220 1.40 3.41 10.57
N ALA A 221 0.59 4.37 10.98
CA ALA A 221 -0.86 4.31 10.89
C ALA A 221 -1.34 4.84 9.54
N GLY A 222 -1.79 3.93 8.68
CA GLY A 222 -2.38 4.21 7.37
C GLY A 222 -3.91 4.11 7.33
N GLY A 223 -4.45 4.00 6.12
CA GLY A 223 -5.89 3.99 5.87
C GLY A 223 -6.53 5.39 5.97
N GLY A 224 -7.82 5.51 5.63
CA GLY A 224 -8.50 6.81 5.53
C GLY A 224 -8.52 7.61 6.85
N ILE A 225 -8.56 6.92 7.99
CA ILE A 225 -8.60 7.55 9.33
C ILE A 225 -7.26 8.21 9.72
N SER A 226 -6.16 7.88 9.05
CA SER A 226 -4.85 8.51 9.27
C SER A 226 -4.86 10.02 8.96
N ARG A 227 -5.78 10.50 8.12
CA ARG A 227 -6.01 11.94 7.86
C ARG A 227 -6.43 12.74 9.09
N LYS A 228 -6.87 12.06 10.15
CA LYS A 228 -7.27 12.65 11.43
C LYS A 228 -6.36 12.17 12.56
N ALA A 229 -5.13 11.77 12.24
CA ALA A 229 -4.15 11.23 13.18
C ALA A 229 -3.91 12.12 14.40
N ASP A 230 -3.93 13.45 14.21
CA ASP A 230 -3.86 14.46 15.26
C ASP A 230 -4.89 14.25 16.38
N LYS A 231 -6.06 13.67 16.04
CA LYS A 231 -7.16 13.44 16.99
C LYS A 231 -7.04 12.15 17.80
N TRP A 232 -6.19 11.21 17.40
CA TRP A 232 -6.23 9.86 17.98
C TRP A 232 -4.88 9.22 18.27
N ILE A 233 -3.83 9.51 17.49
CA ILE A 233 -2.48 9.01 17.77
C ILE A 233 -1.99 9.49 19.16
N PRO A 234 -2.17 10.76 19.57
CA PRO A 234 -1.75 11.21 20.90
C PRO A 234 -2.46 10.52 22.08
N LEU A 235 -3.59 9.85 21.81
CA LEU A 235 -4.38 9.14 22.82
C LEU A 235 -3.90 7.71 23.05
N LEU A 236 -3.05 7.16 22.17
CA LEU A 236 -2.52 5.81 22.28
C LEU A 236 -1.59 5.69 23.50
N LYS A 237 -1.55 4.49 24.08
CA LYS A 237 -0.77 4.19 25.31
C LYS A 237 0.18 2.99 25.15
N ASN A 238 0.44 2.59 23.90
CA ASN A 238 1.42 1.55 23.59
C ASN A 238 2.86 2.09 23.75
N ARG A 239 3.86 1.20 23.74
CA ARG A 239 5.27 1.56 23.99
C ARG A 239 5.93 2.20 22.75
N THR A 240 5.69 1.61 21.61
CA THR A 240 6.36 1.91 20.33
C THR A 240 5.82 3.21 19.76
N PRO A 241 6.68 4.09 19.22
CA PRO A 241 6.23 5.28 18.51
C PRO A 241 5.22 4.96 17.40
N VAL A 242 4.18 5.78 17.30
CA VAL A 242 3.17 5.67 16.24
C VAL A 242 3.14 6.99 15.48
N VAL A 243 3.26 6.92 14.16
CA VAL A 243 3.20 8.08 13.26
C VAL A 243 2.13 7.85 12.19
N ALA A 244 1.62 8.93 11.60
CA ALA A 244 0.70 8.84 10.48
C ALA A 244 1.46 8.52 9.18
N ALA A 245 0.86 7.71 8.31
CA ALA A 245 1.34 7.49 6.94
C ALA A 245 1.43 8.82 6.17
N ALA A 246 2.54 9.07 5.48
CA ALA A 246 2.82 10.31 4.76
C ALA A 246 2.19 10.36 3.36
N LEU A 247 2.18 9.23 2.64
CA LEU A 247 1.69 9.10 1.26
C LEU A 247 0.16 8.91 1.21
N GLN A 248 -0.47 8.51 2.33
CA GLN A 248 -1.92 8.40 2.44
C GLN A 248 -2.55 7.58 1.29
N ASN A 249 -3.36 8.21 0.43
CA ASN A 249 -4.13 7.54 -0.63
C ASN A 249 -3.29 7.18 -1.86
N THR A 250 -2.03 7.58 -1.93
CA THR A 250 -1.13 7.21 -3.05
C THR A 250 -0.20 6.05 -2.68
N ALA A 251 -0.13 5.65 -1.40
CA ALA A 251 0.79 4.61 -0.93
C ALA A 251 0.64 3.28 -1.69
N GLY A 252 -0.60 2.82 -1.92
CA GLY A 252 -0.86 1.60 -2.69
C GLY A 252 -0.38 1.68 -4.14
N ILE A 253 -0.62 2.80 -4.83
CA ILE A 253 -0.17 3.03 -6.21
C ILE A 253 1.37 3.05 -6.27
N VAL A 254 2.01 3.81 -5.38
CA VAL A 254 3.46 3.95 -5.34
C VAL A 254 4.14 2.62 -5.04
N GLY A 255 3.65 1.90 -4.02
CA GLY A 255 4.18 0.60 -3.63
C GLY A 255 4.02 -0.47 -4.69
N ALA A 256 2.88 -0.47 -5.40
CA ALA A 256 2.67 -1.37 -6.53
C ALA A 256 3.65 -1.07 -7.67
N ALA A 257 3.82 0.20 -8.05
CA ALA A 257 4.79 0.59 -9.07
C ALA A 257 6.23 0.16 -8.70
N MET A 258 6.63 0.35 -7.43
CA MET A 258 7.92 -0.09 -6.91
C MET A 258 8.08 -1.61 -6.98
N ALA A 259 7.05 -2.36 -6.60
CA ALA A 259 7.07 -3.82 -6.59
C ALA A 259 7.30 -4.41 -7.99
N ALA A 260 6.82 -3.74 -9.05
CA ALA A 260 7.03 -4.16 -10.43
C ALA A 260 8.44 -3.88 -10.97
N ASP A 261 9.16 -2.89 -10.42
CA ASP A 261 10.52 -2.54 -10.87
C ASP A 261 11.54 -3.62 -10.49
N VAL A 262 11.48 -4.10 -9.24
CA VAL A 262 12.45 -5.04 -8.66
C VAL A 262 11.89 -6.45 -8.38
N ASP A 263 10.64 -6.72 -8.75
CA ASP A 263 9.85 -7.93 -8.42
C ASP A 263 10.09 -8.47 -7.01
N VAL A 264 9.57 -7.75 -6.01
CA VAL A 264 9.62 -8.15 -4.59
C VAL A 264 8.83 -9.43 -4.26
N THR A 265 8.08 -9.98 -5.23
CA THR A 265 7.25 -11.18 -5.05
C THR A 265 7.91 -12.44 -5.56
N SER A 266 9.04 -12.32 -6.28
CA SER A 266 9.79 -13.46 -6.78
C SER A 266 10.45 -14.21 -5.62
N THR A 267 10.02 -15.45 -5.40
CA THR A 267 10.63 -16.38 -4.44
C THR A 267 11.83 -17.12 -5.02
N ALA A 268 12.23 -16.82 -6.26
CA ALA A 268 13.40 -17.43 -6.89
C ALA A 268 14.69 -16.82 -6.32
N LYS A 269 15.24 -17.49 -5.31
CA LYS A 269 16.68 -17.50 -5.01
C LYS A 269 17.33 -18.70 -5.67
#